data_AF-A0A7J4R3H9-F1
#
_entry.id   AF-A0A7J4R3H9-F1
#
_cell.length_a   1.000
_cell.length_b   1.000
_cell.length_c   1.000
_cell.angle_alpha   90.00
_cell.angle_beta   90.00
_cell.angle_gamma   90.00
#
_symmetry.space_group_name_H-M   'P 1'
#
loop_
_entity.id
_entity.type
_entity.pdbx_description
1 polymer ?
#
loop_
_entity_poly.entity_id
_entity_poly.type
_entity_poly.pdbx_seq_one_letter_code
_entity_poly.pdbx_strand_id
1 'polypeptide(L)'
;MADKSAKDASKNPPEPVVLNPSGVSSDRSDSGSTVQRSAYRQPVTAKGLKAIEDGTLTWLDDEMYNNLNTGVLEQYLEEKNIDESFEVSHWSPSKVMIGIAIGAVFSGVTAYIGLKLGLAISAAWYIAYLLGMALKWSPSEVNIATSATTGATHASTGFIFTFPAIFLLASKAQYSLADGPLITLEDGEAFRLAFIAIVASMFAGFLGVMYFIIFRRVWLVEDPLPLPGFEATLKMLDIASDVNTGAVEHARDSLKTIGLWTGITMIGMFLIEYPLIWLSDKKLSVMDWLAETLHVGDIGLASFYSAGKIHQPSGIYEDGSSKKYTQWSEESAWNPFAYTYVGVALTPSMFAIGWFMKTRVAFLVNLGTLVGWFFLVPLAVFSNFPVYDATMQANVPIQSYASEGGQALQMIAFSKTVRTIAIGSIVGGGMFGLAKMWRTFANIFKDIGAAFRGEGSQEYMEGKGWYEWPLMHIPIFMGLTFLSMILIFWVGGFPIAAAVIFATVLIMT
;
A
#
# COMPACT_ATOMS: atom_id res chain seq x y z
N MET A 1 -45.58 22.34 55.27
CA MET A 1 -46.62 21.34 54.94
C MET A 1 -46.16 20.62 53.70
N ALA A 2 -45.57 19.46 53.90
CA ALA A 2 -45.24 18.52 52.84
C ALA A 2 -46.52 17.78 52.44
N ASP A 3 -46.79 17.66 51.14
CA ASP A 3 -47.77 16.70 50.66
C ASP A 3 -47.05 15.46 50.15
N LYS A 4 -47.52 14.33 50.67
CA LYS A 4 -47.03 12.97 50.49
C LYS A 4 -47.92 12.33 49.43
N SER A 5 -47.40 12.05 48.24
CA SER A 5 -48.02 11.08 47.35
C SER A 5 -47.08 10.72 46.20
N ALA A 6 -46.29 9.66 46.39
CA ALA A 6 -45.86 8.69 45.37
C ALA A 6 -44.70 7.84 45.93
N LYS A 7 -44.98 7.09 47.02
CA LYS A 7 -44.23 5.88 47.34
C LYS A 7 -45.04 4.73 46.76
N ASP A 8 -44.72 4.34 45.53
CA ASP A 8 -44.85 2.99 44.98
C ASP A 8 -44.51 3.03 43.48
N ALA A 9 -43.21 2.98 43.18
CA ALA A 9 -42.70 2.73 41.83
C ALA A 9 -41.34 2.04 41.93
N SER A 10 -41.29 0.90 42.64
CA SER A 10 -40.17 -0.04 42.51
C SER A 10 -40.70 -1.46 42.62
N LYS A 11 -40.99 -2.06 41.46
CA LYS A 11 -41.00 -3.51 41.18
C LYS A 11 -41.61 -3.70 39.79
N ASN A 12 -40.75 -3.61 38.77
CA ASN A 12 -40.76 -4.43 37.57
C ASN A 12 -39.50 -4.05 36.75
N PRO A 13 -38.68 -5.02 36.29
CA PRO A 13 -37.65 -4.74 35.31
C PRO A 13 -38.30 -4.18 34.03
N PRO A 14 -37.63 -3.30 33.26
CA PRO A 14 -38.14 -2.88 31.97
C PRO A 14 -38.33 -4.13 31.09
N GLU A 15 -39.51 -4.28 30.51
CA GLU A 15 -39.79 -5.37 29.57
C GLU A 15 -38.78 -5.33 28.41
N PRO A 16 -38.28 -6.49 27.95
CA PRO A 16 -37.47 -6.54 26.74
C PRO A 16 -38.29 -5.98 25.58
N VAL A 17 -37.70 -5.05 24.84
CA VAL A 17 -38.28 -4.55 23.59
C VAL A 17 -38.27 -5.71 22.59
N VAL A 18 -39.37 -6.46 22.53
CA VAL A 18 -39.61 -7.45 21.49
C VAL A 18 -39.90 -6.66 20.22
N LEU A 19 -38.89 -6.49 19.37
CA LEU A 19 -39.09 -6.04 18.00
C LEU A 19 -39.94 -7.09 17.28
N ASN A 20 -41.24 -6.79 17.15
CA ASN A 20 -42.18 -7.62 16.43
C ASN A 20 -41.81 -7.63 14.93
N PRO A 21 -41.39 -8.75 14.33
CA PRO A 21 -40.95 -8.78 12.94
C PRO A 21 -42.11 -8.64 11.93
N SER A 22 -43.37 -8.61 12.39
CA SER A 22 -44.55 -8.68 11.53
C SER A 22 -45.26 -7.34 11.29
N GLY A 23 -44.55 -6.22 11.43
CA GLY A 23 -45.10 -4.87 11.23
C GLY A 23 -44.84 -4.26 9.83
N VAL A 24 -44.44 -5.05 8.84
CA VAL A 24 -44.28 -4.56 7.46
C VAL A 24 -45.65 -4.57 6.78
N SER A 25 -46.17 -3.38 6.49
CA SER A 25 -47.38 -3.22 5.68
C SER A 25 -47.23 -3.92 4.33
N SER A 26 -48.25 -4.69 3.99
CA SER A 26 -48.28 -5.70 2.93
C SER A 26 -48.44 -5.15 1.50
N ASP A 27 -47.81 -4.02 1.16
CA ASP A 27 -47.97 -3.39 -0.17
C ASP A 27 -46.63 -3.00 -0.81
N ARG A 28 -45.68 -3.94 -0.83
CA ARG A 28 -44.56 -3.89 -1.79
C ARG A 28 -44.50 -5.20 -2.56
N SER A 29 -44.88 -5.08 -3.82
CA SER A 29 -44.72 -6.05 -4.91
C SER A 29 -43.45 -6.90 -4.78
N ASP A 30 -43.63 -8.20 -5.00
CA ASP A 30 -42.61 -9.19 -5.34
C ASP A 30 -41.36 -8.60 -5.99
N SER A 31 -40.35 -8.34 -5.17
CA SER A 31 -38.96 -8.45 -5.60
C SER A 31 -38.26 -9.25 -4.51
N GLY A 32 -38.21 -10.56 -4.71
CA GLY A 32 -37.49 -11.43 -3.81
C GLY A 32 -36.07 -10.91 -3.65
N SER A 33 -35.67 -10.61 -2.41
CA SER A 33 -34.27 -10.46 -2.04
C SER A 33 -33.62 -11.84 -2.18
N THR A 34 -33.37 -12.24 -3.42
CA THR A 34 -32.38 -13.27 -3.70
C THR A 34 -31.07 -12.70 -3.19
N VAL A 35 -30.62 -13.19 -2.04
CA VAL A 35 -29.25 -12.97 -1.55
C VAL A 35 -28.34 -13.23 -2.75
N GLN A 36 -27.72 -12.18 -3.27
CA GLN A 36 -26.83 -12.32 -4.42
C GLN A 36 -25.74 -13.30 -4.01
N ARG A 37 -25.66 -14.43 -4.72
CA ARG A 37 -24.61 -15.43 -4.50
C ARG A 37 -23.30 -14.80 -4.94
N SER A 38 -22.56 -14.22 -4.00
CA SER A 38 -21.16 -13.89 -4.24
C SER A 38 -20.42 -15.19 -4.57
N ALA A 39 -19.61 -15.15 -5.64
CA ALA A 39 -18.80 -16.28 -6.09
C ALA A 39 -17.75 -16.73 -5.05
N TYR A 40 -17.57 -15.94 -3.98
CA TYR A 40 -16.56 -16.13 -2.94
C TYR A 40 -17.13 -16.64 -1.60
N ARG A 41 -18.46 -16.85 -1.49
CA ARG A 41 -19.09 -17.35 -0.26
C ARG A 41 -18.72 -18.81 0.01
N GLN A 42 -18.39 -19.10 1.27
CA GLN A 42 -18.02 -20.44 1.72
C GLN A 42 -19.12 -21.04 2.60
N PRO A 43 -19.25 -22.39 2.64
CA PRO A 43 -20.12 -23.05 3.59
C PRO A 43 -19.55 -22.94 5.02
N VAL A 44 -20.44 -22.81 6.00
CA VAL A 44 -20.07 -22.79 7.42
C VAL A 44 -19.55 -24.16 7.87
N THR A 45 -18.52 -24.16 8.70
CA THR A 45 -17.96 -25.35 9.35
C THR A 45 -18.82 -25.80 10.52
N ALA A 46 -18.81 -27.10 10.82
CA ALA A 46 -19.60 -27.65 11.93
C ALA A 46 -19.18 -27.12 13.31
N LYS A 47 -17.88 -26.85 13.50
CA LYS A 47 -17.37 -26.29 14.75
C LYS A 47 -17.72 -24.80 14.90
N GLY A 48 -17.59 -24.02 13.84
CA GLY A 48 -18.03 -22.62 13.82
C GLY A 48 -19.53 -22.47 14.08
N LEU A 49 -20.36 -23.32 13.46
CA LEU A 49 -21.80 -23.32 13.71
C LEU A 49 -22.11 -23.56 15.19
N LYS A 50 -21.45 -24.55 15.80
CA LYS A 50 -21.61 -24.85 17.22
C LYS A 50 -21.15 -23.69 18.11
N ALA A 51 -20.02 -23.07 17.81
CA ALA A 51 -19.51 -21.94 18.58
C ALA A 51 -20.37 -20.67 18.46
N ILE A 52 -21.06 -20.50 17.33
CA ILE A 52 -22.09 -19.47 17.12
C ILE A 52 -23.32 -19.78 17.99
N GLU A 53 -23.82 -21.02 17.96
CA GLU A 53 -24.97 -21.46 18.77
C GLU A 53 -24.72 -21.34 20.28
N ASP A 54 -23.51 -21.72 20.73
CA ASP A 54 -23.11 -21.68 22.14
C ASP A 54 -22.74 -20.25 22.60
N GLY A 55 -22.65 -19.28 21.68
CA GLY A 55 -22.26 -17.89 21.97
C GLY A 55 -20.81 -17.73 22.45
N THR A 56 -19.98 -18.75 22.26
CA THR A 56 -18.58 -18.78 22.74
C THR A 56 -17.59 -18.16 21.76
N LEU A 57 -18.06 -17.77 20.57
CA LEU A 57 -17.22 -17.23 19.51
C LEU A 57 -16.61 -15.89 19.92
N THR A 58 -15.28 -15.84 20.02
CA THR A 58 -14.55 -14.60 20.32
C THR A 58 -13.99 -13.95 19.05
N TRP A 59 -13.81 -12.63 19.09
CA TRP A 59 -13.32 -11.81 17.96
C TRP A 59 -11.95 -12.23 17.40
N LEU A 60 -11.21 -13.08 18.12
CA LEU A 60 -9.88 -13.56 17.74
C LEU A 60 -9.77 -15.10 17.73
N ASP A 61 -10.90 -15.81 17.68
CA ASP A 61 -10.96 -17.28 17.71
C ASP A 61 -10.74 -17.89 16.32
N ASP A 62 -9.94 -18.95 16.21
CA ASP A 62 -9.74 -19.78 15.01
C ASP A 62 -11.07 -20.16 14.34
N GLU A 63 -12.11 -20.46 15.13
CA GLU A 63 -13.45 -20.82 14.63
C GLU A 63 -14.19 -19.60 14.05
N MET A 64 -13.94 -18.39 14.51
CA MET A 64 -14.47 -17.19 13.84
C MET A 64 -13.83 -17.04 12.45
N TYR A 65 -12.52 -17.26 12.32
CA TYR A 65 -11.83 -17.05 11.04
C TYR A 65 -12.11 -18.12 9.99
N ASN A 66 -12.18 -19.39 10.40
CA ASN A 66 -12.51 -20.49 9.49
C ASN A 66 -13.91 -20.36 8.87
N ASN A 67 -14.73 -19.45 9.40
CA ASN A 67 -16.09 -19.18 8.94
C ASN A 67 -16.24 -17.77 8.35
N LEU A 68 -15.14 -17.07 8.05
CA LEU A 68 -15.17 -15.82 7.29
C LEU A 68 -15.80 -16.02 5.91
N ASN A 69 -16.54 -15.03 5.43
CA ASN A 69 -17.35 -15.09 4.20
C ASN A 69 -18.42 -16.20 4.22
N THR A 70 -18.82 -16.66 5.41
CA THR A 70 -20.05 -17.43 5.59
C THR A 70 -21.17 -16.47 5.98
N GLY A 71 -22.33 -16.60 5.34
CA GLY A 71 -23.46 -15.70 5.63
C GLY A 71 -23.97 -15.82 7.07
N VAL A 72 -23.77 -16.97 7.72
CA VAL A 72 -24.19 -17.23 9.10
C VAL A 72 -23.31 -16.46 10.10
N LEU A 73 -21.99 -16.47 9.89
CA LEU A 73 -21.08 -15.70 10.74
C LEU A 73 -21.31 -14.20 10.58
N GLU A 74 -21.52 -13.73 9.35
CA GLU A 74 -21.83 -12.31 9.08
C GLU A 74 -23.06 -11.86 9.87
N GLN A 75 -24.15 -12.62 9.80
CA GLN A 75 -25.38 -12.32 10.54
C GLN A 75 -25.16 -12.34 12.05
N TYR A 76 -24.45 -13.35 12.57
CA TYR A 76 -24.14 -13.45 14.00
C TYR A 76 -23.31 -12.24 14.49
N LEU A 77 -22.27 -11.84 13.74
CA LEU A 77 -21.43 -10.70 14.10
C LEU A 77 -22.19 -9.38 13.95
N GLU A 78 -23.11 -9.25 13.00
CA GLU A 78 -23.97 -8.07 12.85
C GLU A 78 -24.93 -7.92 14.04
N GLU A 79 -25.63 -8.98 14.43
CA GLU A 79 -26.50 -8.99 15.61
C GLU A 79 -25.71 -8.70 16.89
N LYS A 80 -24.57 -9.38 17.08
CA LYS A 80 -23.68 -9.13 18.22
C LYS A 80 -23.16 -7.69 18.24
N ASN A 81 -22.81 -7.13 17.07
CA ASN A 81 -22.37 -5.75 16.98
C ASN A 81 -23.49 -4.77 17.32
N ILE A 82 -24.74 -5.00 16.91
CA ILE A 82 -25.85 -4.09 17.25
C ILE A 82 -26.01 -3.97 18.78
N ASP A 83 -25.76 -5.05 19.51
CA ASP A 83 -25.83 -5.09 20.97
C ASP A 83 -24.56 -4.54 21.64
N GLU A 84 -23.37 -4.96 21.20
CA GLU A 84 -22.08 -4.67 21.85
C GLU A 84 -21.38 -3.38 21.35
N SER A 85 -21.67 -2.89 20.14
CA SER A 85 -20.90 -1.79 19.51
C SER A 85 -20.93 -0.49 20.31
N PHE A 86 -21.98 -0.26 21.09
CA PHE A 86 -22.12 0.92 21.93
C PHE A 86 -21.33 0.84 23.24
N GLU A 87 -20.83 -0.34 23.62
CA GLU A 87 -20.11 -0.56 24.89
C GLU A 87 -18.58 -0.46 24.76
N VAL A 88 -17.99 -0.63 23.56
CA VAL A 88 -16.56 -1.02 23.42
C VAL A 88 -15.64 0.00 22.73
N SER A 89 -16.13 1.16 22.28
CA SER A 89 -15.24 2.19 21.69
C SER A 89 -14.64 3.12 22.75
N HIS A 90 -13.53 2.71 23.35
CA HIS A 90 -12.73 3.59 24.21
C HIS A 90 -11.59 4.23 23.40
N TRP A 91 -11.77 5.51 23.06
CA TRP A 91 -10.67 6.32 22.56
C TRP A 91 -9.53 6.35 23.59
N SER A 92 -8.31 5.99 23.15
CA SER A 92 -7.15 5.96 24.02
C SER A 92 -6.01 6.81 23.45
N PRO A 93 -5.82 8.05 23.95
CA PRO A 93 -4.77 8.96 23.46
C PRO A 93 -3.37 8.35 23.53
N SER A 94 -3.08 7.56 24.56
CA SER A 94 -1.77 6.93 24.74
C SER A 94 -1.48 5.93 23.63
N LYS A 95 -2.44 5.09 23.25
CA LYS A 95 -2.29 4.09 22.18
C LYS A 95 -2.19 4.76 20.81
N VAL A 96 -2.94 5.83 20.59
CA VAL A 96 -2.81 6.67 19.39
C VAL A 96 -1.38 7.21 19.28
N MET A 97 -0.83 7.78 20.35
CA MET A 97 0.54 8.32 20.34
C MET A 97 1.60 7.25 20.11
N ILE A 98 1.43 6.06 20.68
CA ILE A 98 2.34 4.93 20.41
C ILE A 98 2.25 4.52 18.94
N GLY A 99 1.04 4.43 18.38
CA GLY A 99 0.83 4.15 16.97
C GLY A 99 1.48 5.19 16.05
N ILE A 100 1.31 6.48 16.35
CA ILE A 100 1.96 7.57 15.62
C ILE A 100 3.49 7.46 15.72
N ALA A 101 4.04 7.15 16.90
CA ALA A 101 5.48 7.03 17.09
C ALA A 101 6.07 5.87 16.25
N ILE A 102 5.42 4.71 16.25
CA ILE A 102 5.80 3.57 15.40
C ILE A 102 5.68 3.95 13.93
N GLY A 103 4.56 4.55 13.54
CA GLY A 103 4.30 5.00 12.18
C GLY A 103 5.30 6.04 11.69
N ALA A 104 5.77 6.94 12.55
CA ALA A 104 6.77 7.94 12.21
C ALA A 104 8.15 7.32 11.92
N VAL A 105 8.58 6.33 12.73
CA VAL A 105 9.83 5.60 12.50
C VAL A 105 9.75 4.83 11.17
N PHE A 106 8.66 4.09 10.97
CA PHE A 106 8.48 3.29 9.77
C PHE A 106 8.19 4.14 8.53
N SER A 107 7.62 5.33 8.67
CA SER A 107 7.50 6.31 7.59
C SER A 107 8.86 6.63 6.98
N GLY A 108 9.91 6.79 7.80
CA GLY A 108 11.28 6.99 7.31
C GLY A 108 11.83 5.76 6.57
N VAL A 109 11.53 4.56 7.06
CA VAL A 109 11.91 3.29 6.41
C VAL A 109 11.19 3.14 5.07
N THR A 110 9.88 3.37 5.04
CA THR A 110 9.05 3.34 3.83
C THR A 110 9.52 4.38 2.83
N ALA A 111 9.91 5.58 3.26
CA ALA A 111 10.49 6.59 2.40
C ALA A 111 11.83 6.17 1.79
N TYR A 112 12.73 5.61 2.59
CA TYR A 112 14.01 5.08 2.09
C TYR A 112 13.79 3.96 1.06
N ILE A 113 12.94 2.99 1.37
CA ILE A 113 12.65 1.87 0.47
C ILE A 113 11.93 2.37 -0.79
N GLY A 114 10.99 3.30 -0.65
CA GLY A 114 10.29 3.94 -1.77
C GLY A 114 11.25 4.65 -2.72
N LEU A 115 12.20 5.42 -2.18
CA LEU A 115 13.22 6.11 -2.98
C LEU A 115 14.24 5.16 -3.61
N LYS A 116 14.55 4.03 -2.96
CA LYS A 116 15.54 3.05 -3.43
C LYS A 116 14.97 2.06 -4.44
N LEU A 117 13.78 1.52 -4.16
CA LEU A 117 13.16 0.41 -4.89
C LEU A 117 11.94 0.85 -5.71
N GLY A 118 11.42 2.07 -5.52
CA GLY A 118 10.22 2.54 -6.20
C GLY A 118 8.92 1.94 -5.67
N LEU A 119 8.93 1.32 -4.49
CA LEU A 119 7.78 0.66 -3.88
C LEU A 119 7.64 1.04 -2.40
N ALA A 120 6.41 1.32 -1.97
CA ALA A 120 6.08 1.57 -0.57
C ALA A 120 5.74 0.25 0.12
N ILE A 121 6.37 -0.01 1.27
CA ILE A 121 6.06 -1.18 2.11
C ILE A 121 5.31 -0.70 3.35
N SER A 122 4.15 -1.27 3.63
CA SER A 122 3.38 -1.03 4.86
C SER A 122 3.68 -2.12 5.89
N ALA A 123 4.83 -2.02 6.55
CA ALA A 123 5.23 -2.93 7.62
C ALA A 123 4.86 -2.42 9.03
N ALA A 124 4.60 -1.11 9.16
CA ALA A 124 4.46 -0.43 10.43
C ALA A 124 3.31 -0.97 11.28
N TRP A 125 2.16 -1.22 10.64
CA TRP A 125 0.96 -1.69 11.32
C TRP A 125 1.17 -3.03 12.02
N TYR A 126 1.98 -3.93 11.43
CA TYR A 126 2.32 -5.21 12.03
C TYR A 126 3.07 -5.05 13.35
N ILE A 127 3.97 -4.08 13.44
CA ILE A 127 4.71 -3.81 14.68
C ILE A 127 3.80 -3.27 15.77
N ALA A 128 2.89 -2.36 15.42
CA ALA A 128 1.89 -1.87 16.36
C ALA A 128 0.96 -3.00 16.84
N TYR A 129 0.59 -3.92 15.96
CA TYR A 129 -0.21 -5.10 16.28
C TYR A 129 0.53 -6.05 17.23
N LEU A 130 1.75 -6.47 16.89
CA LEU A 130 2.60 -7.33 17.72
C LEU A 130 2.86 -6.72 19.11
N LEU A 131 3.12 -5.41 19.16
CA LEU A 131 3.31 -4.69 20.42
C LEU A 131 2.02 -4.70 21.26
N GLY A 132 0.87 -4.45 20.62
CA GLY A 132 -0.42 -4.49 21.28
C GLY A 132 -0.73 -5.86 21.89
N MET A 133 -0.41 -6.93 21.17
CA MET A 133 -0.53 -8.30 21.71
C MET A 133 0.44 -8.57 22.85
N ALA A 134 1.72 -8.21 22.69
CA ALA A 134 2.74 -8.41 23.72
C ALA A 134 2.41 -7.68 25.03
N LEU A 135 1.78 -6.50 24.91
CA LEU A 135 1.32 -5.69 26.04
C LEU A 135 -0.12 -5.97 26.45
N LYS A 136 -0.78 -6.99 25.87
CA LYS A 136 -2.15 -7.44 26.17
C LYS A 136 -3.18 -6.32 26.11
N TRP A 137 -3.10 -5.48 25.08
CA TRP A 137 -4.09 -4.43 24.82
C TRP A 137 -5.42 -5.03 24.37
N SER A 138 -6.51 -4.31 24.61
CA SER A 138 -7.82 -4.72 24.09
C SER A 138 -7.84 -4.67 22.55
N PRO A 139 -8.73 -5.41 21.88
CA PRO A 139 -8.88 -5.32 20.43
C PRO A 139 -9.12 -3.90 19.92
N SER A 140 -9.90 -3.09 20.65
CA SER A 140 -10.14 -1.68 20.31
C SER A 140 -8.88 -0.82 20.44
N GLU A 141 -8.07 -1.02 21.48
CA GLU A 141 -6.79 -0.34 21.65
C GLU A 141 -5.78 -0.72 20.56
N VAL A 142 -5.70 -2.01 20.22
CA VAL A 142 -4.86 -2.50 19.12
C VAL A 142 -5.30 -1.86 17.81
N ASN A 143 -6.60 -1.88 17.51
CA ASN A 143 -7.15 -1.32 16.27
C ASN A 143 -6.89 0.19 16.13
N ILE A 144 -7.04 0.95 17.22
CA ILE A 144 -6.75 2.39 17.23
C ILE A 144 -5.25 2.64 16.98
N ALA A 145 -4.35 1.89 17.63
CA ALA A 145 -2.92 2.06 17.46
C ALA A 145 -2.45 1.66 16.05
N THR A 146 -2.93 0.54 15.51
CA THR A 146 -2.60 0.08 14.14
C THR A 146 -3.16 1.05 13.10
N SER A 147 -4.36 1.59 13.31
CA SER A 147 -4.96 2.62 12.43
C SER A 147 -4.13 3.91 12.43
N ALA A 148 -3.75 4.42 13.60
CA ALA A 148 -2.90 5.60 13.73
C ALA A 148 -1.52 5.41 13.06
N THR A 149 -0.93 4.22 13.24
CA THR A 149 0.31 3.80 12.59
C THR A 149 0.19 3.81 11.07
N THR A 150 -0.89 3.23 10.56
CA THR A 150 -1.19 3.13 9.13
C THR A 150 -1.35 4.53 8.52
N GLY A 151 -2.14 5.39 9.15
CA GLY A 151 -2.31 6.79 8.73
C GLY A 151 -0.98 7.55 8.64
N ALA A 152 -0.13 7.45 9.67
CA ALA A 152 1.19 8.08 9.67
C ALA A 152 2.11 7.57 8.54
N THR A 153 2.05 6.28 8.24
CA THR A 153 2.88 5.67 7.17
C THR A 153 2.36 6.06 5.77
N HIS A 154 1.05 6.13 5.57
CA HIS A 154 0.46 6.51 4.28
C HIS A 154 0.64 8.00 3.95
N ALA A 155 0.67 8.88 4.95
CA ALA A 155 1.05 10.28 4.74
C ALA A 155 2.45 10.40 4.10
N SER A 156 3.39 9.54 4.50
CA SER A 156 4.72 9.44 3.89
C SER A 156 4.68 8.91 2.46
N THR A 157 3.84 7.90 2.19
CA THR A 157 3.69 7.33 0.85
C THR A 157 3.29 8.39 -0.18
N GLY A 158 2.35 9.29 0.15
CA GLY A 158 1.99 10.40 -0.72
C GLY A 158 3.16 11.37 -0.98
N PHE A 159 3.96 11.63 0.05
CA PHE A 159 5.12 12.50 -0.04
C PHE A 159 6.24 11.94 -0.95
N ILE A 160 6.58 10.65 -0.80
CA ILE A 160 7.76 10.05 -1.47
C ILE A 160 7.63 9.96 -3.00
N PHE A 161 6.41 9.88 -3.52
CA PHE A 161 6.15 9.84 -4.95
C PHE A 161 6.05 11.24 -5.58
N THR A 162 5.74 12.26 -4.78
CA THR A 162 5.46 13.61 -5.26
C THR A 162 6.66 14.53 -5.08
N PHE A 163 7.18 14.65 -3.87
CA PHE A 163 8.17 15.67 -3.53
C PHE A 163 9.60 15.36 -4.02
N PRO A 164 10.15 14.14 -3.81
CA PRO A 164 11.45 13.79 -4.37
C PRO A 164 11.52 13.89 -5.89
N ALA A 165 10.41 13.65 -6.59
CA ALA A 165 10.36 13.79 -8.05
C ALA A 165 10.71 15.23 -8.49
N ILE A 166 10.15 16.24 -7.82
CA ILE A 166 10.45 17.66 -8.10
C ILE A 166 11.95 17.94 -7.92
N PHE A 167 12.53 17.46 -6.82
CA PHE A 167 13.95 17.64 -6.56
C PHE A 167 14.84 16.92 -7.58
N LEU A 168 14.47 15.70 -7.96
CA LEU A 168 15.18 14.93 -8.98
C LEU A 168 15.16 15.63 -10.34
N LEU A 169 14.00 16.17 -10.74
CA LEU A 169 13.84 16.93 -11.99
C LEU A 169 14.61 18.25 -12.00
N ALA A 170 14.85 18.84 -10.82
CA ALA A 170 15.61 20.08 -10.68
C ALA A 170 17.13 19.89 -10.57
N SER A 171 17.60 18.76 -10.03
CA SER A 171 19.01 18.60 -9.62
C SER A 171 19.78 17.51 -10.36
N LYS A 172 19.10 16.49 -10.93
CA LYS A 172 19.82 15.37 -11.55
C LYS A 172 20.02 15.57 -13.04
N ALA A 173 21.28 15.46 -13.47
CA ALA A 173 21.71 15.49 -14.87
C ALA A 173 20.98 14.47 -15.76
N GLN A 174 20.54 13.33 -15.21
CA GLN A 174 19.77 12.35 -16.00
C GLN A 174 18.41 12.87 -16.50
N TYR A 175 17.91 13.98 -15.92
CA TYR A 175 16.64 14.61 -16.28
C TYR A 175 16.82 16.01 -16.85
N SER A 176 18.06 16.44 -17.13
CA SER A 176 18.30 17.74 -17.76
C SER A 176 17.96 17.71 -19.25
N LEU A 177 17.42 18.82 -19.72
CA LEU A 177 17.24 19.13 -21.14
C LEU A 177 18.52 19.76 -21.69
N ALA A 178 18.52 20.05 -23.00
CA ALA A 178 19.58 20.79 -23.67
C ALA A 178 19.93 22.12 -22.95
N ASP A 179 18.90 22.83 -22.46
CA ASP A 179 19.03 24.17 -21.88
C ASP A 179 19.19 24.18 -20.35
N GLY A 180 19.32 23.00 -19.70
CA GLY A 180 19.44 22.88 -18.24
C GLY A 180 18.38 21.97 -17.60
N PRO A 181 18.20 22.01 -16.27
CA PRO A 181 17.23 21.17 -15.57
C PRO A 181 15.80 21.49 -16.00
N LEU A 182 14.91 20.48 -15.97
CA LEU A 182 13.50 20.65 -16.35
C LEU A 182 12.76 21.65 -15.43
N ILE A 183 13.18 21.71 -14.17
CA ILE A 183 12.62 22.60 -13.16
C ILE A 183 13.78 23.37 -12.52
N THR A 184 13.65 24.69 -12.42
CA THR A 184 14.55 25.52 -11.61
C THR A 184 13.91 25.77 -10.26
N LEU A 185 14.63 25.49 -9.18
CA LEU A 185 14.21 25.80 -7.82
C LEU A 185 15.09 26.93 -7.29
N GLU A 186 14.49 28.02 -6.83
CA GLU A 186 15.21 29.07 -6.14
C GLU A 186 15.60 28.63 -4.71
N ASP A 187 16.52 29.37 -4.09
CA ASP A 187 16.96 29.09 -2.72
C ASP A 187 15.77 29.11 -1.75
N GLY A 188 15.60 27.99 -1.03
CA GLY A 188 14.51 27.82 -0.06
C GLY A 188 13.18 27.32 -0.64
N GLU A 189 12.99 27.28 -1.97
CA GLU A 189 11.75 26.78 -2.58
C GLU A 189 11.55 25.28 -2.35
N ALA A 190 12.64 24.51 -2.34
CA ALA A 190 12.58 23.09 -2.02
C ALA A 190 11.98 22.86 -0.62
N PHE A 191 12.38 23.65 0.39
CA PHE A 191 11.83 23.54 1.74
C PHE A 191 10.36 24.01 1.81
N ARG A 192 10.01 25.06 1.08
CA ARG A 192 8.63 25.56 0.96
C ARG A 192 7.70 24.49 0.36
N LEU A 193 8.12 23.88 -0.75
CA LEU A 193 7.41 22.79 -1.41
C LEU A 193 7.34 21.53 -0.53
N ALA A 194 8.40 21.20 0.22
CA ALA A 194 8.41 20.06 1.13
C ALA A 194 7.36 20.22 2.22
N PHE A 195 7.33 21.39 2.85
CA PHE A 195 6.36 21.71 3.89
C PHE A 195 4.92 21.61 3.36
N ILE A 196 4.63 22.23 2.21
CA ILE A 196 3.31 22.16 1.60
C ILE A 196 2.93 20.73 1.23
N ALA A 197 3.85 19.95 0.65
CA ALA A 197 3.59 18.56 0.29
C ALA A 197 3.28 17.68 1.51
N ILE A 198 3.98 17.90 2.64
CA ILE A 198 3.70 17.20 3.90
C ILE A 198 2.29 17.55 4.40
N VAL A 199 1.98 18.85 4.50
CA VAL A 199 0.67 19.29 5.01
C VAL A 199 -0.46 18.82 4.09
N ALA A 200 -0.32 18.97 2.78
CA ALA A 200 -1.30 18.49 1.80
C ALA A 200 -1.50 16.97 1.90
N SER A 201 -0.42 16.20 2.07
CA SER A 201 -0.51 14.74 2.25
C SER A 201 -1.26 14.34 3.52
N MET A 202 -1.15 15.13 4.60
CA MET A 202 -1.91 14.90 5.84
C MET A 202 -3.41 15.11 5.63
N PHE A 203 -3.81 16.21 4.98
CA PHE A 203 -5.21 16.49 4.69
C PHE A 203 -5.80 15.53 3.66
N ALA A 204 -5.06 15.19 2.61
CA ALA A 204 -5.44 14.16 1.64
C ALA A 204 -5.59 12.78 2.32
N GLY A 205 -4.70 12.43 3.24
CA GLY A 205 -4.82 11.20 4.04
C GLY A 205 -6.10 11.17 4.87
N PHE A 206 -6.47 12.28 5.52
CA PHE A 206 -7.73 12.39 6.26
C PHE A 206 -8.95 12.27 5.34
N LEU A 207 -8.94 12.96 4.20
CA LEU A 207 -10.00 12.87 3.18
C LEU A 207 -10.15 11.44 2.65
N GLY A 208 -9.03 10.73 2.43
CA GLY A 208 -9.01 9.34 2.01
C GLY A 208 -9.70 8.39 3.00
N VAL A 209 -9.50 8.60 4.31
CA VAL A 209 -10.23 7.84 5.35
C VAL A 209 -11.73 8.12 5.27
N MET A 210 -12.12 9.36 5.01
CA MET A 210 -13.54 9.71 4.85
C MET A 210 -14.16 9.09 3.60
N TYR A 211 -13.45 9.09 2.48
CA TYR A 211 -13.89 8.38 1.28
C TYR A 211 -14.03 6.90 1.53
N PHE A 212 -13.14 6.28 2.32
CA PHE A 212 -13.28 4.89 2.71
C PHE A 212 -14.61 4.63 3.42
N ILE A 213 -15.11 5.54 4.26
CA ILE A 213 -16.43 5.39 4.92
C ILE A 213 -17.54 5.25 3.86
N ILE A 214 -17.48 6.03 2.78
CA ILE A 214 -18.43 5.96 1.66
C ILE A 214 -18.30 4.62 0.91
N PHE A 215 -17.07 4.26 0.54
CA PHE A 215 -16.80 3.08 -0.29
C PHE A 215 -16.85 1.76 0.49
N ARG A 216 -16.86 1.80 1.82
CA ARG A 216 -16.85 0.63 2.70
C ARG A 216 -17.99 -0.34 2.36
N ARG A 217 -19.20 0.17 2.14
CA ARG A 217 -20.36 -0.67 1.80
C ARG A 217 -20.12 -1.48 0.52
N VAL A 218 -19.56 -0.83 -0.50
CA VAL A 218 -19.26 -1.46 -1.78
C VAL A 218 -18.15 -2.51 -1.62
N TRP A 219 -17.08 -2.16 -0.90
CA TRP A 219 -15.89 -3.02 -0.79
C TRP A 219 -16.03 -4.16 0.22
N LEU A 220 -16.85 -4.01 1.25
CA LEU A 220 -17.03 -5.04 2.28
C LEU A 220 -18.31 -5.86 2.10
N VAL A 221 -19.39 -5.27 1.57
CA VAL A 221 -20.71 -5.93 1.54
C VAL A 221 -21.07 -6.40 0.12
N GLU A 222 -20.87 -5.55 -0.89
CA GLU A 222 -21.33 -5.86 -2.25
C GLU A 222 -20.37 -6.77 -3.02
N ASP A 223 -19.06 -6.60 -2.85
CA ASP A 223 -18.05 -7.46 -3.48
C ASP A 223 -16.85 -7.68 -2.53
N PRO A 224 -17.00 -8.54 -1.49
CA PRO A 224 -15.89 -8.89 -0.59
C PRO A 224 -14.84 -9.68 -1.37
N LEU A 225 -13.93 -8.95 -2.00
CA LEU A 225 -12.80 -9.54 -2.70
C LEU A 225 -11.90 -10.24 -1.66
N PRO A 226 -11.43 -11.47 -1.90
CA PRO A 226 -10.34 -12.03 -1.13
C PRO A 226 -9.10 -11.15 -1.38
N LEU A 227 -8.83 -10.25 -0.43
CA LEU A 227 -7.74 -9.28 -0.54
C LEU A 227 -6.42 -10.05 -0.71
N PRO A 228 -5.60 -9.74 -1.74
CA PRO A 228 -4.23 -10.26 -1.80
C PRO A 228 -3.49 -9.90 -0.50
N GLY A 229 -2.90 -10.89 0.17
CA GLY A 229 -2.24 -10.71 1.47
C GLY A 229 -3.11 -11.02 2.70
N PHE A 230 -4.39 -11.37 2.53
CA PHE A 230 -5.27 -11.78 3.63
C PHE A 230 -4.72 -12.92 4.48
N GLU A 231 -3.97 -13.85 3.87
CA GLU A 231 -3.34 -14.98 4.56
C GLU A 231 -2.26 -14.55 5.56
N ALA A 232 -1.56 -13.45 5.29
CA ALA A 232 -0.60 -12.88 6.22
C ALA A 232 -1.32 -12.34 7.47
N THR A 233 -2.47 -11.69 7.27
CA THR A 233 -3.35 -11.23 8.34
C THR A 233 -3.91 -12.40 9.14
N LEU A 234 -4.34 -13.49 8.48
CA LEU A 234 -4.81 -14.71 9.15
C LEU A 234 -3.71 -15.32 10.02
N LYS A 235 -2.48 -15.45 9.51
CA LYS A 235 -1.38 -16.04 10.27
C LYS A 235 -0.93 -15.19 11.46
N MET A 236 -1.05 -13.86 11.35
CA MET A 236 -0.85 -12.95 12.48
C MET A 236 -1.88 -13.17 13.59
N LEU A 237 -3.06 -13.64 13.20
CA LEU A 237 -4.16 -13.80 14.11
C LEU A 237 -4.15 -15.12 14.83
N ASP A 238 -3.65 -16.18 14.19
CA ASP A 238 -3.25 -17.41 14.91
C ASP A 238 -2.27 -17.06 16.05
N ILE A 239 -1.29 -16.19 15.78
CA ILE A 239 -0.34 -15.72 16.81
C ILE A 239 -1.07 -14.94 17.92
N ALA A 240 -2.08 -14.14 17.58
CA ALA A 240 -2.88 -13.39 18.53
C ALA A 240 -3.76 -14.27 19.42
N SER A 241 -4.43 -15.24 18.79
CA SER A 241 -5.21 -16.30 19.42
C SER A 241 -4.34 -17.07 20.41
N ASP A 242 -3.15 -17.53 19.98
CA ASP A 242 -2.19 -18.22 20.83
C ASP A 242 -1.73 -17.38 22.03
N VAL A 243 -1.47 -16.07 21.83
CA VAL A 243 -1.08 -15.16 22.92
C VAL A 243 -2.21 -14.96 23.92
N ASN A 244 -3.45 -14.84 23.45
CA ASN A 244 -4.61 -14.54 24.27
C ASN A 244 -5.16 -15.77 25.01
N THR A 245 -5.12 -16.95 24.37
CA THR A 245 -5.52 -18.24 24.96
C THR A 245 -4.47 -18.79 25.96
N GLY A 246 -3.31 -18.15 26.06
CA GLY A 246 -2.26 -18.54 27.01
C GLY A 246 -1.28 -19.59 26.47
N ALA A 247 -1.25 -19.85 25.15
CA ALA A 247 -0.21 -20.63 24.47
C ALA A 247 1.11 -19.82 24.35
N VAL A 248 1.60 -19.32 25.49
CA VAL A 248 2.75 -18.41 25.62
C VAL A 248 4.02 -19.01 25.01
N GLU A 249 4.19 -20.34 25.06
CA GLU A 249 5.35 -21.02 24.48
C GLU A 249 5.38 -20.93 22.95
N HIS A 250 4.25 -21.18 22.28
CA HIS A 250 4.13 -21.06 20.82
C HIS A 250 4.33 -19.62 20.34
N ALA A 251 3.76 -18.66 21.06
CA ALA A 251 3.96 -17.23 20.77
C ALA A 251 5.43 -16.81 20.95
N ARG A 252 6.07 -17.26 22.03
CA ARG A 252 7.48 -16.95 22.33
C ARG A 252 8.43 -17.54 21.28
N ASP A 253 8.19 -18.77 20.84
CA ASP A 253 9.03 -19.41 19.83
C ASP A 253 8.84 -18.80 18.44
N SER A 254 7.62 -18.36 18.11
CA SER A 254 7.36 -17.57 16.90
C SER A 254 8.13 -16.25 16.91
N LEU A 255 8.09 -15.50 18.02
CA LEU A 255 8.82 -14.24 18.17
C LEU A 255 10.35 -14.43 18.10
N LYS A 256 10.90 -15.47 18.73
CA LYS A 256 12.34 -15.80 18.61
C LYS A 256 12.72 -16.10 17.16
N THR A 257 11.89 -16.89 16.47
CA THR A 257 12.12 -17.26 15.07
C THR A 257 12.15 -16.03 14.18
N ILE A 258 11.15 -15.14 14.32
CA ILE A 258 11.10 -13.86 13.59
C ILE A 258 12.33 -13.01 13.89
N GLY A 259 12.69 -12.85 15.17
CA GLY A 259 13.86 -12.06 15.58
C GLY A 259 15.17 -12.60 15.01
N LEU A 260 15.37 -13.92 15.06
CA LEU A 260 16.57 -14.57 14.52
C LEU A 260 16.67 -14.40 13.00
N TRP A 261 15.60 -14.70 12.25
CA TRP A 261 15.58 -14.56 10.79
C TRP A 261 15.75 -13.09 10.37
N THR A 262 15.15 -12.16 11.11
CA THR A 262 15.37 -10.72 10.88
C THR A 262 16.83 -10.35 11.05
N GLY A 263 17.47 -10.80 12.14
CA GLY A 263 18.89 -10.56 12.40
C GLY A 263 19.81 -11.15 11.32
N ILE A 264 19.59 -12.41 10.94
CA ILE A 264 20.33 -13.08 9.85
C ILE A 264 20.16 -12.31 8.53
N THR A 265 18.93 -11.90 8.22
CA THR A 265 18.62 -11.14 7.01
C THR A 265 19.31 -9.78 7.02
N MET A 266 19.28 -9.06 8.14
CA MET A 266 19.97 -7.78 8.29
C MET A 266 21.47 -7.91 8.08
N ILE A 267 22.11 -8.91 8.68
CA ILE A 267 23.54 -9.17 8.52
C ILE A 267 23.86 -9.52 7.06
N GLY A 268 23.08 -10.42 6.44
CA GLY A 268 23.26 -10.79 5.04
C GLY A 268 23.15 -9.59 4.11
N MET A 269 22.10 -8.78 4.26
CA MET A 269 21.91 -7.57 3.46
C MET A 269 22.98 -6.52 3.72
N PHE A 270 23.47 -6.41 4.95
CA PHE A 270 24.58 -5.52 5.28
C PHE A 270 25.86 -5.91 4.52
N LEU A 271 26.15 -7.20 4.40
CA LEU A 271 27.31 -7.69 3.63
C LEU A 271 27.13 -7.56 2.11
N ILE A 272 25.89 -7.72 1.62
CA ILE A 272 25.54 -7.67 0.19
C ILE A 272 25.44 -6.24 -0.34
N GLU A 273 24.90 -5.30 0.44
CA GLU A 273 24.57 -3.95 -0.03
C GLU A 273 25.38 -2.83 0.61
N TYR A 274 25.84 -2.98 1.86
CA TYR A 274 26.50 -1.88 2.55
C TYR A 274 27.96 -1.76 2.11
N PRO A 275 28.43 -0.56 1.71
CA PRO A 275 29.81 -0.37 1.28
C PRO A 275 30.74 -0.39 2.50
N LEU A 276 31.23 -1.58 2.86
CA LEU A 276 32.17 -1.78 3.97
C LEU A 276 33.63 -1.58 3.55
N ILE A 277 33.92 -1.72 2.26
CA ILE A 277 35.29 -1.66 1.73
C ILE A 277 35.46 -0.35 0.97
N TRP A 278 36.37 0.48 1.47
CA TRP A 278 36.63 1.83 0.99
C TRP A 278 38.04 1.85 0.42
N LEU A 279 38.13 1.67 -0.89
CA LEU A 279 39.36 1.83 -1.66
C LEU A 279 39.33 3.24 -2.27
N SER A 280 40.50 3.84 -2.52
CA SER A 280 40.64 5.26 -2.90
C SER A 280 39.65 5.73 -3.98
N ASP A 281 39.31 4.86 -4.94
CA ASP A 281 38.41 5.17 -6.06
C ASP A 281 37.09 4.39 -6.04
N LYS A 282 36.88 3.47 -5.09
CA LYS A 282 35.72 2.57 -5.07
C LYS A 282 35.17 2.32 -3.67
N LYS A 283 33.84 2.39 -3.56
CA LYS A 283 33.08 1.95 -2.38
C LYS A 283 32.35 0.66 -2.71
N LEU A 284 32.82 -0.46 -2.15
CA LEU A 284 32.34 -1.80 -2.46
C LEU A 284 31.71 -2.46 -1.24
N SER A 285 30.65 -3.23 -1.48
CA SER A 285 30.17 -4.20 -0.49
C SER A 285 31.17 -5.35 -0.34
N VAL A 286 31.06 -6.13 0.74
CA VAL A 286 31.94 -7.30 0.93
C VAL A 286 31.74 -8.30 -0.19
N MET A 287 30.50 -8.51 -0.61
CA MET A 287 30.18 -9.46 -1.69
C MET A 287 30.65 -8.95 -3.05
N ASP A 288 30.56 -7.65 -3.32
CA ASP A 288 31.11 -7.07 -4.56
C ASP A 288 32.64 -7.15 -4.59
N TRP A 289 33.30 -6.85 -3.48
CA TRP A 289 34.75 -6.99 -3.39
C TRP A 289 35.21 -8.45 -3.58
N LEU A 290 34.51 -9.42 -2.98
CA LEU A 290 34.79 -10.85 -3.23
C LEU A 290 34.57 -11.22 -4.70
N ALA A 291 33.51 -10.69 -5.31
CA ALA A 291 33.21 -10.97 -6.72
C ALA A 291 34.24 -10.37 -7.68
N GLU A 292 34.73 -9.16 -7.40
CA GLU A 292 35.74 -8.45 -8.20
C GLU A 292 37.15 -9.02 -7.99
N THR A 293 37.48 -9.54 -6.80
CA THR A 293 38.80 -10.11 -6.51
C THR A 293 38.99 -11.53 -7.01
N LEU A 294 37.90 -12.30 -7.14
CA LEU A 294 37.92 -13.70 -7.58
C LEU A 294 37.63 -13.80 -9.09
N HIS A 295 38.63 -13.47 -9.91
CA HIS A 295 38.57 -13.66 -11.36
C HIS A 295 39.81 -14.39 -11.92
N VAL A 296 39.63 -15.11 -13.03
CA VAL A 296 40.70 -15.77 -13.78
C VAL A 296 40.59 -15.32 -15.23
N GLY A 297 41.54 -14.49 -15.69
CA GLY A 297 41.44 -13.83 -16.99
C GLY A 297 40.21 -12.92 -17.06
N ASP A 298 39.46 -13.01 -18.16
CA ASP A 298 38.28 -12.17 -18.45
C ASP A 298 36.96 -12.70 -17.86
N ILE A 299 37.02 -13.75 -17.03
CA ILE A 299 35.84 -14.39 -16.42
C ILE A 299 36.05 -14.51 -14.92
N GLY A 300 35.10 -14.01 -14.15
CA GLY A 300 35.11 -14.07 -12.69
C GLY A 300 33.69 -14.10 -12.12
N LEU A 301 33.59 -14.15 -10.79
CA LEU A 301 32.29 -14.06 -10.12
C LEU A 301 31.57 -12.74 -10.46
N ALA A 302 32.32 -11.64 -10.61
CA ALA A 302 31.81 -10.35 -11.07
C ALA A 302 31.17 -10.38 -12.47
N SER A 303 31.46 -11.39 -13.31
CA SER A 303 30.79 -11.54 -14.61
C SER A 303 29.31 -11.91 -14.46
N PHE A 304 28.91 -12.55 -13.35
CA PHE A 304 27.56 -13.05 -13.08
C PHE A 304 26.90 -12.39 -11.86
N TYR A 305 27.66 -11.65 -11.07
CA TYR A 305 27.16 -10.99 -9.87
C TYR A 305 27.69 -9.56 -9.80
N SER A 306 26.79 -8.61 -9.51
CA SER A 306 27.20 -7.25 -9.13
C SER A 306 26.08 -6.55 -8.36
N ALA A 307 26.47 -5.76 -7.35
CA ALA A 307 25.60 -4.90 -6.55
C ALA A 307 24.34 -5.63 -6.02
N GLY A 308 24.52 -6.81 -5.44
CA GLY A 308 23.44 -7.62 -4.87
C GLY A 308 22.53 -8.31 -5.90
N LYS A 309 22.95 -8.38 -7.17
CA LYS A 309 22.18 -9.04 -8.24
C LYS A 309 22.99 -10.13 -8.88
N ILE A 310 22.38 -11.30 -9.01
CA ILE A 310 22.86 -12.35 -9.91
C ILE A 310 22.27 -12.04 -11.28
N HIS A 311 23.09 -11.82 -12.29
CA HIS A 311 22.66 -11.43 -13.62
C HIS A 311 23.30 -12.30 -14.69
N GLN A 312 22.77 -12.22 -15.91
CA GLN A 312 23.38 -12.84 -17.08
C GLN A 312 24.85 -12.43 -17.22
N PRO A 313 25.70 -13.26 -17.82
CA PRO A 313 27.10 -12.93 -18.03
C PRO A 313 27.27 -11.59 -18.77
N SER A 314 27.80 -10.60 -18.06
CA SER A 314 28.10 -9.27 -18.61
C SER A 314 29.58 -9.07 -18.90
N GLY A 315 30.44 -9.95 -18.36
CA GLY A 315 31.90 -9.84 -18.41
C GLY A 315 32.46 -8.91 -17.34
N ILE A 316 33.79 -8.84 -17.27
CA ILE A 316 34.53 -7.95 -16.36
C ILE A 316 35.44 -7.01 -17.15
N TYR A 317 35.84 -5.93 -16.50
CA TYR A 317 36.96 -5.08 -16.93
C TYR A 317 38.30 -5.71 -16.49
N GLU A 318 39.41 -5.20 -17.02
CA GLU A 318 40.76 -5.70 -16.72
C GLU A 318 41.11 -5.60 -15.21
N ASP A 319 40.47 -4.68 -14.50
CA ASP A 319 40.63 -4.48 -13.06
C ASP A 319 39.77 -5.44 -12.20
N GLY A 320 39.11 -6.43 -12.83
CA GLY A 320 38.23 -7.39 -12.19
C GLY A 320 36.81 -6.88 -11.96
N SER A 321 36.51 -5.61 -12.22
CA SER A 321 35.19 -5.04 -11.93
C SER A 321 34.11 -5.49 -12.92
N SER A 322 32.88 -5.62 -12.44
CA SER A 322 31.75 -6.07 -13.27
C SER A 322 31.37 -5.02 -14.31
N LYS A 323 31.13 -5.45 -15.56
CA LYS A 323 30.48 -4.61 -16.58
C LYS A 323 29.00 -4.35 -16.29
N LYS A 324 28.40 -5.06 -15.31
CA LYS A 324 27.00 -5.03 -14.86
C LYS A 324 25.98 -5.46 -15.92
N TYR A 325 26.13 -4.97 -17.14
CA TYR A 325 25.28 -5.25 -18.29
C TYR A 325 26.15 -5.65 -19.49
N THR A 326 25.66 -6.60 -20.28
CA THR A 326 26.30 -6.99 -21.52
C THR A 326 26.26 -5.80 -22.49
N GLN A 327 27.42 -5.33 -22.95
CA GLN A 327 27.48 -4.22 -23.89
C GLN A 327 27.18 -4.73 -25.31
N TRP A 328 26.47 -3.92 -26.08
CA TRP A 328 26.24 -4.13 -27.51
C TRP A 328 27.24 -3.30 -28.32
N SER A 329 27.86 -3.91 -29.32
CA SER A 329 28.62 -3.27 -30.40
C SER A 329 28.33 -4.01 -31.71
N GLU A 330 28.75 -3.47 -32.86
CA GLU A 330 28.61 -4.17 -34.15
C GLU A 330 29.30 -5.54 -34.14
N GLU A 331 30.45 -5.66 -33.47
CA GLU A 331 31.19 -6.92 -33.32
C GLU A 331 30.47 -7.92 -32.40
N SER A 332 29.73 -7.44 -31.40
CA SER A 332 28.98 -8.26 -30.45
C SER A 332 27.50 -8.43 -30.80
N ALA A 333 27.08 -8.01 -32.00
CA ALA A 333 25.68 -8.07 -32.44
C ALA A 333 25.12 -9.51 -32.51
N TRP A 334 26.00 -10.52 -32.56
CA TRP A 334 25.59 -11.92 -32.48
C TRP A 334 25.16 -12.34 -31.06
N ASN A 335 25.53 -11.61 -30.02
CA ASN A 335 25.31 -11.98 -28.64
C ASN A 335 23.87 -11.63 -28.18
N PRO A 336 23.00 -12.61 -27.90
CA PRO A 336 21.62 -12.34 -27.50
C PRO A 336 21.52 -11.58 -26.17
N PHE A 337 22.51 -11.70 -25.27
CA PHE A 337 22.53 -10.98 -24.00
C PHE A 337 22.75 -9.47 -24.18
N ALA A 338 23.22 -9.01 -25.33
CA ALA A 338 23.30 -7.57 -25.64
C ALA A 338 21.92 -6.96 -25.97
N TYR A 339 20.92 -7.81 -26.27
CA TYR A 339 19.55 -7.41 -26.64
C TYR A 339 18.55 -7.54 -25.48
N THR A 340 18.91 -8.19 -24.38
CA THR A 340 18.03 -8.41 -23.23
C THR A 340 18.81 -8.31 -21.92
N TYR A 341 18.09 -8.29 -20.80
CA TYR A 341 18.69 -8.38 -19.48
C TYR A 341 17.89 -9.34 -18.60
N VAL A 342 18.60 -10.31 -18.03
CA VAL A 342 18.07 -11.21 -17.01
C VAL A 342 18.89 -11.01 -15.74
N GLY A 343 18.21 -10.72 -14.64
CA GLY A 343 18.85 -10.64 -13.33
C GLY A 343 17.86 -10.88 -12.19
N VAL A 344 18.35 -11.56 -11.17
CA VAL A 344 17.67 -11.86 -9.92
C VAL A 344 18.35 -11.03 -8.83
N ALA A 345 17.61 -10.08 -8.26
CA ALA A 345 18.07 -9.33 -7.10
C ALA A 345 17.97 -10.22 -5.85
N LEU A 346 19.04 -10.25 -5.05
CA LEU A 346 19.06 -10.95 -3.78
C LEU A 346 18.41 -10.08 -2.70
N THR A 347 17.12 -9.85 -2.83
CA THR A 347 16.33 -9.03 -1.91
C THR A 347 15.28 -9.90 -1.22
N PRO A 348 15.48 -10.24 0.08
CA PRO A 348 14.54 -11.03 0.87
C PRO A 348 13.12 -10.46 0.86
N SER A 349 12.98 -9.13 0.75
CA SER A 349 11.68 -8.46 0.62
C SER A 349 10.94 -8.85 -0.67
N MET A 350 11.61 -8.93 -1.83
CA MET A 350 10.95 -9.34 -3.08
C MET A 350 10.55 -10.81 -3.05
N PHE A 351 11.36 -11.67 -2.41
CA PHE A 351 11.01 -13.07 -2.18
C PHE A 351 9.77 -13.19 -1.28
N ALA A 352 9.75 -12.47 -0.16
CA ALA A 352 8.61 -12.45 0.77
C ALA A 352 7.33 -11.95 0.08
N ILE A 353 7.40 -10.87 -0.70
CA ILE A 353 6.27 -10.35 -1.48
C ILE A 353 5.76 -11.41 -2.47
N GLY A 354 6.65 -12.05 -3.22
CA GLY A 354 6.28 -13.10 -4.16
C GLY A 354 5.62 -14.31 -3.47
N TRP A 355 6.11 -14.68 -2.29
CA TRP A 355 5.50 -15.71 -1.45
C TRP A 355 4.07 -15.35 -1.04
N PHE A 356 3.85 -14.12 -0.53
CA PHE A 356 2.53 -13.65 -0.12
C PHE A 356 1.54 -13.53 -1.28
N MET A 357 2.00 -13.18 -2.48
CA MET A 357 1.14 -13.08 -3.66
C MET A 357 0.71 -14.45 -4.20
N LYS A 358 1.35 -15.54 -3.76
CA LYS A 358 1.26 -16.88 -4.36
C LYS A 358 1.72 -16.93 -5.81
N THR A 359 2.07 -18.13 -6.27
CA THR A 359 2.65 -18.38 -7.59
C THR A 359 1.81 -17.81 -8.74
N ARG A 360 0.47 -17.95 -8.69
CA ARG A 360 -0.41 -17.50 -9.79
C ARG A 360 -0.35 -15.97 -9.98
N VAL A 361 -0.53 -15.20 -8.91
CA VAL A 361 -0.55 -13.74 -9.00
C VAL A 361 0.86 -13.22 -9.23
N ALA A 362 1.87 -13.78 -8.58
CA ALA A 362 3.27 -13.44 -8.81
C ALA A 362 3.67 -13.66 -10.28
N PHE A 363 3.24 -14.76 -10.90
CA PHE A 363 3.47 -15.03 -12.31
C PHE A 363 2.75 -14.02 -13.22
N LEU A 364 1.47 -13.72 -12.94
CA LEU A 364 0.71 -12.72 -13.71
C LEU A 364 1.38 -11.34 -13.68
N VAL A 365 1.89 -10.92 -12.53
CA VAL A 365 2.63 -9.65 -12.41
C VAL A 365 3.97 -9.71 -13.14
N ASN A 366 4.67 -10.87 -13.09
CA ASN A 366 5.93 -11.06 -13.81
C ASN A 366 5.76 -11.11 -15.34
N LEU A 367 4.61 -11.52 -15.87
CA LEU A 367 4.37 -11.53 -17.34
C LEU A 367 4.65 -10.18 -18.00
N GLY A 368 4.33 -9.05 -17.35
CA GLY A 368 4.67 -7.73 -17.87
C GLY A 368 6.18 -7.51 -17.98
N THR A 369 6.94 -7.98 -16.99
CA THR A 369 8.41 -7.96 -17.00
C THR A 369 8.98 -8.88 -18.07
N LEU A 370 8.43 -10.08 -18.27
CA LEU A 370 8.82 -11.01 -19.32
C LEU A 370 8.57 -10.42 -20.72
N VAL A 371 7.39 -9.85 -20.96
CA VAL A 371 7.06 -9.16 -22.22
C VAL A 371 8.01 -7.99 -22.46
N GLY A 372 8.29 -7.19 -21.42
CA GLY A 372 9.23 -6.09 -21.50
C GLY A 372 10.63 -6.54 -21.90
N TRP A 373 11.24 -7.46 -21.15
CA TRP A 373 12.65 -7.82 -21.32
C TRP A 373 12.91 -8.85 -22.42
N PHE A 374 11.98 -9.76 -22.72
CA PHE A 374 12.20 -10.80 -23.74
C PHE A 374 11.59 -10.48 -25.11
N PHE A 375 10.70 -9.49 -25.21
CA PHE A 375 10.08 -9.12 -26.49
C PHE A 375 10.32 -7.65 -26.84
N LEU A 376 9.86 -6.72 -26.01
CA LEU A 376 9.88 -5.29 -26.36
C LEU A 376 11.30 -4.70 -26.39
N VAL A 377 12.13 -5.01 -25.38
CA VAL A 377 13.52 -4.54 -25.33
C VAL A 377 14.35 -5.09 -26.51
N PRO A 378 14.39 -6.42 -26.77
CA PRO A 378 15.12 -6.96 -27.91
C PRO A 378 14.62 -6.41 -29.24
N LEU A 379 13.29 -6.27 -29.42
CA LEU A 379 12.71 -5.71 -30.64
C LEU A 379 13.14 -4.26 -30.87
N ALA A 380 13.20 -3.45 -29.82
CA ALA A 380 13.63 -2.05 -29.90
C ALA A 380 15.12 -1.95 -30.29
N VAL A 381 15.99 -2.77 -29.69
CA VAL A 381 17.43 -2.81 -30.03
C VAL A 381 17.64 -3.36 -31.44
N PHE A 382 16.96 -4.45 -31.81
CA PHE A 382 17.07 -5.10 -33.11
C PHE A 382 16.59 -4.21 -34.26
N SER A 383 15.42 -3.58 -34.10
CA SER A 383 14.84 -2.70 -35.13
C SER A 383 15.48 -1.31 -35.19
N ASN A 384 16.56 -1.09 -34.42
CA ASN A 384 17.22 0.21 -34.28
C ASN A 384 16.21 1.35 -33.98
N PHE A 385 15.31 1.11 -33.03
CA PHE A 385 14.18 2.00 -32.78
C PHE A 385 14.67 3.41 -32.39
N PRO A 386 14.10 4.49 -32.98
CA PRO A 386 14.47 5.85 -32.64
C PRO A 386 13.95 6.21 -31.25
N VAL A 387 14.86 6.65 -30.39
CA VAL A 387 14.56 7.00 -29.01
C VAL A 387 14.78 8.48 -28.80
N TYR A 388 13.85 9.14 -28.11
CA TYR A 388 13.99 10.55 -27.79
C TYR A 388 15.14 10.80 -26.78
N ASP A 389 16.06 11.67 -27.15
CA ASP A 389 17.10 12.18 -26.27
C ASP A 389 16.79 13.59 -25.81
N ALA A 390 16.57 13.76 -24.51
CA ALA A 390 16.21 15.06 -23.93
C ALA A 390 17.38 16.06 -23.97
N THR A 391 18.64 15.60 -23.99
CA THR A 391 19.80 16.49 -24.06
C THR A 391 20.05 16.96 -25.49
N MET A 392 19.82 16.09 -26.48
CA MET A 392 19.94 16.47 -27.90
C MET A 392 18.66 17.04 -28.50
N GLN A 393 17.53 16.97 -27.78
CA GLN A 393 16.18 17.32 -28.25
C GLN A 393 15.84 16.66 -29.60
N ALA A 394 16.29 15.42 -29.78
CA ALA A 394 16.21 14.70 -31.06
C ALA A 394 15.87 13.23 -30.84
N ASN A 395 15.27 12.62 -31.87
CA ASN A 395 15.06 11.18 -31.91
C ASN A 395 16.29 10.51 -32.52
N VAL A 396 17.04 9.78 -31.69
CA VAL A 396 18.31 9.16 -32.05
C VAL A 396 18.10 7.65 -32.14
N PRO A 397 18.50 6.99 -33.26
CA PRO A 397 18.43 5.54 -33.38
C PRO A 397 19.23 4.85 -32.26
N ILE A 398 18.66 3.84 -31.61
CA ILE A 398 19.27 3.29 -30.39
C ILE A 398 20.68 2.72 -30.61
N GLN A 399 20.99 2.17 -31.78
CA GLN A 399 22.30 1.59 -32.06
C GLN A 399 23.40 2.66 -32.20
N SER A 400 23.06 3.91 -32.52
CA SER A 400 24.08 4.96 -32.65
C SER A 400 24.72 5.33 -31.31
N TYR A 401 24.07 5.02 -30.19
CA TYR A 401 24.66 5.19 -28.86
C TYR A 401 25.91 4.33 -28.67
N ALA A 402 25.99 3.16 -29.32
CA ALA A 402 27.16 2.28 -29.26
C ALA A 402 28.23 2.55 -30.35
N SER A 403 28.17 3.70 -31.03
CA SER A 403 29.08 4.03 -32.14
C SER A 403 30.51 4.36 -31.69
N GLU A 404 30.69 4.93 -30.49
CA GLU A 404 32.00 5.29 -29.91
C GLU A 404 32.53 4.23 -28.94
N GLY A 405 31.91 3.05 -28.90
CA GLY A 405 32.27 1.94 -28.01
C GLY A 405 31.05 1.10 -27.63
N GLY A 406 31.27 -0.10 -27.11
CA GLY A 406 30.16 -0.97 -26.70
C GLY A 406 29.31 -0.34 -25.59
N GLN A 407 27.98 -0.30 -25.77
CA GLN A 407 27.04 0.28 -24.80
C GLN A 407 25.88 -0.66 -24.45
N ALA A 408 25.34 -0.55 -23.24
CA ALA A 408 24.20 -1.35 -22.77
C ALA A 408 22.86 -0.87 -23.37
N LEU A 409 22.69 -1.07 -24.68
CA LEU A 409 21.50 -0.65 -25.44
C LEU A 409 20.19 -1.21 -24.89
N GLN A 410 20.20 -2.44 -24.36
CA GLN A 410 19.04 -3.05 -23.71
C GLN A 410 18.53 -2.21 -22.53
N MET A 411 19.43 -1.55 -21.80
CA MET A 411 19.04 -0.72 -20.66
C MET A 411 18.50 0.65 -21.12
N ILE A 412 19.04 1.18 -22.22
CA ILE A 412 18.54 2.40 -22.87
C ILE A 412 17.12 2.15 -23.43
N ALA A 413 16.93 1.05 -24.16
CA ALA A 413 15.63 0.63 -24.70
C ALA A 413 14.59 0.45 -23.58
N PHE A 414 14.99 -0.22 -22.49
CA PHE A 414 14.12 -0.38 -21.34
C PHE A 414 13.69 0.96 -20.74
N SER A 415 14.67 1.84 -20.47
CA SER A 415 14.43 3.10 -19.77
C SER A 415 13.63 4.11 -20.58
N LYS A 416 13.93 4.25 -21.87
CA LYS A 416 13.36 5.33 -22.70
C LYS A 416 12.17 4.88 -23.55
N THR A 417 12.04 3.59 -23.88
CA THR A 417 10.96 3.06 -24.73
C THR A 417 9.98 2.20 -23.93
N VAL A 418 10.46 1.09 -23.36
CA VAL A 418 9.57 0.10 -22.74
C VAL A 418 8.90 0.64 -21.47
N ARG A 419 9.61 1.44 -20.67
CA ARG A 419 9.03 2.12 -19.51
C ARG A 419 7.89 3.06 -19.91
N THR A 420 8.01 3.77 -21.04
CA THR A 420 6.96 4.65 -21.56
C THR A 420 5.72 3.85 -21.98
N ILE A 421 5.91 2.71 -22.65
CA ILE A 421 4.82 1.77 -22.98
C ILE A 421 4.16 1.23 -21.72
N ALA A 422 4.94 0.88 -20.69
CA ALA A 422 4.43 0.39 -19.42
C ALA A 422 3.58 1.46 -18.71
N ILE A 423 4.02 2.72 -18.68
CA ILE A 423 3.24 3.85 -18.14
C ILE A 423 1.91 3.97 -18.88
N GLY A 424 1.91 3.95 -20.23
CA GLY A 424 0.70 3.99 -21.02
C GLY A 424 -0.24 2.80 -20.75
N SER A 425 0.31 1.61 -20.53
CA SER A 425 -0.45 0.40 -20.18
C SER A 425 -1.09 0.50 -18.79
N ILE A 426 -0.39 1.06 -17.81
CA ILE A 426 -0.92 1.31 -16.46
C ILE A 426 -2.07 2.32 -16.52
N VAL A 427 -1.90 3.44 -17.24
CA VAL A 427 -2.94 4.46 -17.41
C VAL A 427 -4.16 3.86 -18.12
N GLY A 428 -3.95 3.12 -19.22
CA GLY A 428 -5.03 2.46 -19.95
C GLY A 428 -5.77 1.42 -19.09
N GLY A 429 -5.05 0.60 -18.33
CA GLY A 429 -5.65 -0.37 -17.41
C GLY A 429 -6.44 0.29 -16.28
N GLY A 430 -5.92 1.38 -15.70
CA GLY A 430 -6.60 2.17 -14.68
C GLY A 430 -7.89 2.80 -15.20
N MET A 431 -7.83 3.48 -16.36
CA MET A 431 -9.00 4.06 -17.01
C MET A 431 -10.04 3.01 -17.38
N PHE A 432 -9.61 1.85 -17.89
CA PHE A 432 -10.52 0.74 -18.20
C PHE A 432 -11.18 0.17 -16.94
N GLY A 433 -10.43 0.07 -15.83
CA GLY A 433 -10.97 -0.34 -14.52
C GLY A 433 -12.05 0.63 -14.02
N LEU A 434 -11.78 1.93 -14.07
CA LEU A 434 -12.76 2.98 -13.74
C LEU A 434 -13.99 2.90 -14.63
N ALA A 435 -13.78 2.74 -15.94
CA ALA A 435 -14.86 2.59 -16.91
C ALA A 435 -15.71 1.35 -16.62
N LYS A 436 -15.14 0.25 -16.13
CA LYS A 436 -15.89 -0.96 -15.75
C LYS A 436 -16.73 -0.73 -14.48
N MET A 437 -16.24 0.08 -13.55
CA MET A 437 -16.89 0.38 -12.26
C MET A 437 -17.92 1.54 -12.34
N TRP A 438 -18.19 2.09 -13.52
CA TRP A 438 -19.02 3.28 -13.69
C TRP A 438 -20.42 3.19 -13.03
N ARG A 439 -21.05 2.01 -13.05
CA ARG A 439 -22.38 1.80 -12.44
C ARG A 439 -22.32 1.91 -10.92
N THR A 440 -21.27 1.35 -10.32
CA THR A 440 -21.02 1.41 -8.88
C THR A 440 -20.80 2.85 -8.45
N PHE A 441 -19.95 3.60 -9.18
CA PHE A 441 -19.77 5.03 -8.91
C PHE A 441 -21.06 5.83 -9.06
N ALA A 442 -21.88 5.55 -10.07
CA ALA A 442 -23.16 6.24 -10.28
C ALA A 442 -24.13 6.06 -9.09
N ASN A 443 -24.20 4.85 -8.52
CA ASN A 443 -25.02 4.59 -7.33
C ASN A 443 -24.49 5.34 -6.11
N ILE A 444 -23.17 5.36 -5.89
CA ILE A 444 -22.54 6.06 -4.78
C ILE A 444 -22.77 7.58 -4.88
N PHE A 445 -22.58 8.17 -6.06
CA PHE A 445 -22.85 9.59 -6.25
C PHE A 445 -24.32 9.95 -6.03
N LYS A 446 -25.25 9.03 -6.34
CA LYS A 446 -26.66 9.18 -6.02
C LYS A 446 -26.90 9.16 -4.50
N ASP A 447 -26.27 8.23 -3.78
CA ASP A 447 -26.41 8.10 -2.32
C ASP A 447 -25.80 9.31 -1.60
N ILE A 448 -24.61 9.77 -2.04
CA ILE A 448 -24.02 11.04 -1.59
C ILE A 448 -25.00 12.19 -1.85
N GLY A 449 -25.56 12.27 -3.07
CA GLY A 449 -26.53 13.30 -3.43
C GLY A 449 -27.82 13.28 -2.59
N ALA A 450 -28.27 12.10 -2.15
CA ALA A 450 -29.39 11.95 -1.23
C ALA A 450 -29.02 12.37 0.21
N ALA A 451 -27.81 12.04 0.66
CA ALA A 451 -27.26 12.56 1.92
C ALA A 451 -27.17 14.09 1.89
N PHE A 452 -26.72 14.71 0.79
CA PHE A 452 -26.74 16.17 0.63
C PHE A 452 -28.14 16.80 0.80
N ARG A 453 -29.22 16.04 0.58
CA ARG A 453 -30.61 16.48 0.77
C ARG A 453 -31.17 16.18 2.16
N GLY A 454 -30.39 15.56 3.04
CA GLY A 454 -30.80 15.20 4.40
C GLY A 454 -31.67 13.95 4.49
N GLU A 455 -31.74 13.13 3.43
CA GLU A 455 -32.60 11.93 3.39
C GLU A 455 -31.87 10.63 3.81
N GLY A 456 -30.73 10.72 4.50
CA GLY A 456 -29.85 9.58 4.77
C GLY A 456 -29.95 8.98 6.18
N SER A 457 -30.60 7.81 6.26
CA SER A 457 -30.36 6.64 7.14
C SER A 457 -30.39 6.80 8.68
N GLN A 458 -30.82 5.73 9.38
CA GLN A 458 -30.81 5.64 10.86
C GLN A 458 -29.39 5.46 11.41
N GLU A 459 -28.49 6.40 11.12
CA GLU A 459 -27.11 6.44 11.65
C GLU A 459 -27.09 6.78 13.14
N TYR A 460 -28.10 7.51 13.62
CA TYR A 460 -28.25 7.92 15.01
C TYR A 460 -29.37 7.11 15.69
N MET A 461 -29.02 6.40 16.76
CA MET A 461 -29.97 5.70 17.62
C MET A 461 -30.23 6.56 18.86
N GLU A 462 -31.50 6.92 19.06
CA GLU A 462 -31.92 7.75 20.19
C GLU A 462 -31.54 7.10 21.52
N GLY A 463 -30.78 7.82 22.35
CA GLY A 463 -30.30 7.34 23.66
C GLY A 463 -29.01 6.49 23.63
N LYS A 464 -28.58 5.98 22.47
CA LYS A 464 -27.33 5.18 22.32
C LYS A 464 -26.21 5.92 21.56
N GLY A 465 -26.55 6.87 20.70
CA GLY A 465 -25.58 7.67 19.94
C GLY A 465 -25.47 7.24 18.47
N TRP A 466 -24.36 7.59 17.83
CA TRP A 466 -24.10 7.27 16.44
C TRP A 466 -23.58 5.84 16.30
N TYR A 467 -24.31 5.00 15.56
CA TYR A 467 -23.87 3.66 15.21
C TYR A 467 -22.74 3.70 14.17
N GLU A 468 -22.85 4.64 13.21
CA GLU A 468 -21.83 4.91 12.19
C GLU A 468 -21.57 6.42 12.07
N TRP A 469 -20.42 6.79 11.47
CA TRP A 469 -20.09 8.19 11.27
C TRP A 469 -21.09 8.85 10.30
N PRO A 470 -21.62 10.05 10.62
CA PRO A 470 -22.69 10.64 9.82
C PRO A 470 -22.25 10.95 8.39
N LEU A 471 -23.01 10.47 7.40
CA LEU A 471 -22.73 10.81 5.99
C LEU A 471 -22.88 12.32 5.73
N MET A 472 -23.72 12.99 6.53
CA MET A 472 -23.90 14.45 6.53
C MET A 472 -22.62 15.24 6.88
N HIS A 473 -21.68 14.63 7.59
CA HIS A 473 -20.43 15.31 7.96
C HIS A 473 -19.43 15.35 6.79
N ILE A 474 -19.55 14.45 5.82
CA ILE A 474 -18.60 14.35 4.70
C ILE A 474 -18.49 15.67 3.92
N PRO A 475 -19.59 16.30 3.47
CA PRO A 475 -19.52 17.59 2.80
C PRO A 475 -18.90 18.71 3.64
N ILE A 476 -19.12 18.70 4.96
CA ILE A 476 -18.58 19.71 5.88
C ILE A 476 -17.06 19.62 5.91
N PHE A 477 -16.52 18.41 6.04
CA PHE A 477 -15.07 18.19 6.02
C PHE A 477 -14.45 18.42 4.64
N MET A 478 -15.16 18.13 3.55
CA MET A 478 -14.71 18.50 2.20
C MET A 478 -14.57 20.03 2.10
N GLY A 479 -15.58 20.80 2.54
CA GLY A 479 -15.53 22.26 2.55
C GLY A 479 -14.43 22.82 3.47
N LEU A 480 -14.26 22.24 4.66
CA LEU A 480 -13.19 22.63 5.58
C LEU A 480 -11.80 22.36 4.97
N THR A 481 -11.63 21.20 4.35
CA THR A 481 -10.38 20.82 3.68
C THR A 481 -10.09 21.74 2.50
N PHE A 482 -11.11 22.10 1.71
CA PHE A 482 -10.99 23.04 0.59
C PHE A 482 -10.41 24.38 1.04
N LEU A 483 -11.02 24.98 2.06
CA LEU A 483 -10.62 26.28 2.59
C LEU A 483 -9.25 26.21 3.28
N SER A 484 -9.00 25.13 4.01
CA SER A 484 -7.70 24.88 4.66
C SER A 484 -6.57 24.76 3.63
N MET A 485 -6.80 24.07 2.51
CA MET A 485 -5.82 23.96 1.43
C MET A 485 -5.53 25.30 0.77
N ILE A 486 -6.56 26.09 0.47
CA ILE A 486 -6.36 27.45 -0.07
C ILE A 486 -5.50 28.28 0.88
N LEU A 487 -5.81 28.26 2.18
CA LEU A 487 -5.06 28.97 3.21
C LEU A 487 -3.60 28.51 3.26
N ILE A 488 -3.37 27.20 3.32
CA ILE A 488 -2.03 26.61 3.46
C ILE A 488 -1.15 26.91 2.26
N PHE A 489 -1.67 26.78 1.04
CA PHE A 489 -0.91 27.10 -0.18
C PHE A 489 -0.64 28.60 -0.29
N TRP A 490 -1.62 29.43 0.07
CA TRP A 490 -1.45 30.88 0.08
C TRP A 490 -0.41 31.35 1.10
N VAL A 491 -0.48 30.85 2.35
CA VAL A 491 0.54 31.09 3.39
C VAL A 491 1.90 30.53 2.97
N GLY A 492 1.89 29.41 2.25
CA GLY A 492 3.06 28.80 1.62
C GLY A 492 3.61 29.57 0.41
N GLY A 493 3.13 30.79 0.13
CA GLY A 493 3.67 31.70 -0.88
C GLY A 493 3.15 31.48 -2.30
N PHE A 494 2.16 30.62 -2.51
CA PHE A 494 1.55 30.43 -3.82
C PHE A 494 0.49 31.51 -4.13
N PRO A 495 0.32 31.90 -5.40
CA PRO A 495 -0.81 32.72 -5.81
C PRO A 495 -2.14 32.07 -5.42
N ILE A 496 -3.10 32.86 -4.94
CA ILE A 496 -4.42 32.37 -4.52
C ILE A 496 -5.11 31.58 -5.64
N ALA A 497 -4.96 32.01 -6.89
CA ALA A 497 -5.50 31.28 -8.05
C ALA A 497 -4.94 29.86 -8.16
N ALA A 498 -3.63 29.67 -7.97
CA ALA A 498 -3.01 28.36 -7.96
C ALA A 498 -3.49 27.52 -6.76
N ALA A 499 -3.57 28.13 -5.57
CA ALA A 499 -4.08 27.48 -4.36
C ALA A 499 -5.52 26.95 -4.53
N VAL A 500 -6.40 27.72 -5.18
CA VAL A 500 -7.77 27.31 -5.50
C VAL A 500 -7.79 26.13 -6.48
N ILE A 501 -6.96 26.16 -7.53
CA ILE A 501 -6.86 25.06 -8.49
C ILE A 501 -6.42 23.78 -7.77
N PHE A 502 -5.35 23.85 -6.96
CA PHE A 502 -4.85 22.68 -6.22
C PHE A 502 -5.89 22.13 -5.24
N ALA A 503 -6.55 23.00 -4.47
CA ALA A 503 -7.61 22.59 -3.55
C ALA A 503 -8.79 21.93 -4.29
N THR A 504 -9.13 22.42 -5.49
CA THR A 504 -10.20 21.84 -6.32
C THR A 504 -9.81 20.46 -6.81
N VAL A 505 -8.59 20.30 -7.36
CA VAL A 505 -8.09 19.01 -7.84
C VAL A 505 -8.07 17.99 -6.69
N LEU A 506 -7.54 18.37 -5.52
CA LEU A 506 -7.44 17.48 -4.35
C LEU A 506 -8.79 16.96 -3.86
N ILE A 507 -9.86 17.75 -3.97
CA ILE A 507 -11.21 17.31 -3.57
C ILE A 507 -11.88 16.49 -4.65
N MET A 508 -11.60 16.77 -5.92
CA MET A 508 -12.16 16.04 -7.05
C MET A 508 -11.49 14.69 -7.32
N THR A 509 -10.26 14.49 -6.82
CA THR A 509 -9.55 13.19 -6.80
C THR A 509 -9.91 12.39 -5.57
#